data_AF-A0A3D2R0J1-F1
#
_entry.id   AF-A0A3D2R0J1-F1
#
_cell.length_a   1.000
_cell.length_b   1.000
_cell.length_c   1.000
_cell.angle_alpha   90.00
_cell.angle_beta   90.00
_cell.angle_gamma   90.00
#
_symmetry.space_group_name_H-M   'P 1'
#
loop_
_entity.id
_entity.type
_entity.pdbx_description
1 polymer ?
#
loop_
_entity_poly.entity_id
_entity_poly.type
_entity_poly.pdbx_seq_one_letter_code
_entity_poly.pdbx_strand_id
1 'polypeptide(L)'
;MKKVGIVGWRGMVGSVLINRMNEEEDFKYINTSFFTTSQTGQKAPGIINAEPILLDAYSIEDLAKMDIIISCQGGDYTQKVYPLL
;
A
#
# COMPACT_ATOMS: atom_id res chain seq x y z
N MET A 1 14.41 7.96 1.52
CA MET A 1 13.63 6.93 2.24
C MET A 1 13.12 5.92 1.23
N LYS A 2 12.94 4.66 1.62
CA LYS A 2 12.45 3.61 0.71
C LYS A 2 11.00 3.89 0.32
N LYS A 3 10.65 3.65 -0.94
CA LYS A 3 9.28 3.71 -1.46
C LYS A 3 8.55 2.41 -1.11
N VAL A 4 7.50 2.50 -0.31
CA VAL A 4 6.76 1.34 0.19
C VAL A 4 5.32 1.41 -0.31
N GLY A 5 4.94 0.44 -1.14
CA GLY A 5 3.56 0.24 -1.57
C GLY A 5 2.80 -0.61 -0.57
N ILE A 6 1.63 -0.15 -0.11
CA ILE A 6 0.76 -0.94 0.77
C ILE A 6 -0.55 -1.28 0.08
N VAL A 7 -0.81 -2.58 -0.08
CA VAL A 7 -2.03 -3.14 -0.68
C VAL A 7 -2.88 -3.82 0.39
N GLY A 8 -4.20 -3.69 0.33
CA GLY A 8 -5.12 -4.36 1.25
C GLY A 8 -5.15 -3.78 2.67
N TRP A 9 -4.69 -2.54 2.82
CA TRP A 9 -4.66 -1.78 4.08
C TRP A 9 -6.04 -1.47 4.68
N ARG A 10 -7.12 -1.62 3.91
CA ARG A 10 -8.52 -1.39 4.37
C ARG A 10 -9.19 -2.61 4.99
N GLY A 11 -8.64 -3.81 4.76
CA GLY A 11 -9.17 -5.05 5.35
C GLY A 11 -8.84 -5.15 6.84
N MET A 12 -9.41 -6.14 7.53
CA MET A 12 -9.20 -6.31 8.99
C MET A 12 -7.72 -6.37 9.39
N VAL A 13 -6.91 -7.17 8.69
CA VAL A 13 -5.46 -7.26 8.95
C VAL A 13 -4.75 -5.97 8.57
N GLY A 14 -5.10 -5.41 7.40
CA GLY A 14 -4.51 -4.17 6.91
C GLY A 14 -4.75 -2.98 7.85
N SER A 15 -5.97 -2.84 8.40
CA SER A 15 -6.28 -1.73 9.31
C SER A 15 -5.52 -1.84 10.62
N VAL A 16 -5.33 -3.06 11.14
CA VAL A 16 -4.50 -3.29 12.33
C VAL A 16 -3.03 -2.97 12.02
N LEU A 17 -2.52 -3.37 10.87
CA LEU A 17 -1.16 -3.04 10.42
C LEU A 17 -0.96 -1.51 10.37
N ILE A 18 -1.85 -0.76 9.71
CA ILE A 18 -1.72 0.70 9.62
C ILE A 18 -1.75 1.36 11.00
N ASN A 19 -2.65 0.91 11.89
CA ASN A 19 -2.71 1.44 13.25
C ASN A 19 -1.39 1.18 14.00
N ARG A 20 -0.86 -0.04 13.93
CA ARG A 20 0.42 -0.40 14.59
C ARG A 20 1.60 0.38 14.01
N MET A 21 1.69 0.50 12.69
CA MET A 21 2.73 1.31 12.03
C MET A 21 2.63 2.79 12.42
N ASN A 22 1.42 3.31 12.65
CA ASN A 22 1.24 4.67 13.13
C ASN A 22 1.63 4.83 14.62
N GLU A 23 1.27 3.86 15.46
CA GLU A 23 1.64 3.82 16.89
C GLU A 23 3.16 3.75 17.10
N GLU A 24 3.87 3.00 16.25
CA GLU A 24 5.35 2.87 16.28
C GLU A 24 6.08 3.95 15.45
N GLU A 25 5.33 4.88 14.85
CA GLU A 25 5.86 5.97 14.02
C GLU A 25 6.66 5.51 12.77
N ASP A 26 6.39 4.30 12.25
CA ASP A 26 7.11 3.69 11.13
C ASP A 26 7.08 4.56 9.87
N PHE A 27 5.96 5.23 9.61
CA PHE A 27 5.76 6.11 8.46
C PHE A 27 6.72 7.31 8.42
N LYS A 28 7.39 7.64 9.53
CA LYS A 28 8.45 8.66 9.54
C LYS A 28 9.68 8.25 8.75
N TYR A 29 9.87 6.95 8.48
CA TYR A 29 11.09 6.40 7.88
C TYR A 29 10.92 5.86 6.45
N ILE A 30 9.69 5.90 5.92
CA ILE A 30 9.35 5.40 4.58
C ILE A 30 8.50 6.41 3.79
N ASN A 31 8.59 6.35 2.46
CA ASN A 31 7.68 7.08 1.57
C ASN A 31 6.57 6.12 1.13
N THR A 32 5.35 6.38 1.57
CA THR A 32 4.25 5.41 1.47
C THR A 32 3.34 5.71 0.28
N SER A 33 3.01 4.68 -0.50
CA SER A 33 1.96 4.75 -1.52
C SER A 33 0.87 3.73 -1.19
N PHE A 34 -0.35 4.20 -1.03
CA PHE A 34 -1.50 3.33 -0.77
C PHE A 34 -2.13 2.87 -2.06
N PHE A 35 -2.24 1.56 -2.22
CA PHE A 35 -2.87 0.92 -3.37
C PHE A 35 -4.27 0.41 -3.01
N THR A 36 -5.17 0.39 -3.98
CA THR A 36 -6.56 -0.07 -3.81
C THR A 36 -7.05 -0.81 -5.03
N THR A 37 -7.96 -1.77 -4.83
CA THR A 37 -8.58 -2.54 -5.91
C THR A 37 -9.91 -1.93 -6.39
N SER A 38 -10.45 -0.92 -5.71
CA SER A 38 -11.82 -0.42 -5.95
C SER A 38 -12.00 1.10 -5.83
N GLN A 39 -10.98 1.85 -5.43
CA GLN A 39 -11.09 3.28 -5.11
C GLN A 39 -9.95 4.12 -5.70
N THR A 40 -9.37 3.69 -6.82
CA THR A 40 -8.26 4.37 -7.49
C THR A 40 -8.59 5.84 -7.73
N GLY A 41 -7.63 6.72 -7.48
CA GLY A 41 -7.77 8.18 -7.64
C GLY A 41 -8.51 8.89 -6.50
N GLN A 42 -9.08 8.16 -5.54
CA GLN A 42 -9.63 8.78 -4.33
C GLN A 42 -8.52 9.24 -3.38
N LYS A 43 -8.88 10.04 -2.37
CA LYS A 43 -7.94 10.55 -1.36
C LYS A 43 -7.38 9.40 -0.50
N ALA A 44 -6.06 9.39 -0.32
CA ALA A 44 -5.36 8.48 0.59
C ALA A 44 -5.61 8.84 2.07
N PRO A 45 -5.42 7.89 3.01
CA PRO A 45 -5.48 8.20 4.44
C PRO A 45 -4.42 9.25 4.80
N GLY A 46 -4.74 10.11 5.78
CA GLY A 46 -3.86 11.21 6.21
C GLY A 46 -2.66 10.73 7.02
N ILE A 47 -1.74 10.01 6.39
CA ILE A 47 -0.50 9.48 6.97
C ILE A 47 0.68 10.36 6.55
N ILE A 48 1.65 10.57 7.44
CA ILE A 48 2.86 11.33 7.14
C ILE A 48 3.68 10.62 6.05
N ASN A 49 4.30 11.40 5.16
CA ASN A 49 5.10 10.88 4.04
C ASN A 49 4.36 9.91 3.10
N ALA A 50 3.02 9.99 3.05
CA ALA A 50 2.20 9.23 2.11
C ALA A 50 1.78 10.07 0.90
N GLU A 51 1.69 9.44 -0.26
CA GLU A 51 1.07 10.03 -1.44
C GLU A 51 -0.40 10.41 -1.16
N PRO A 52 -0.90 11.55 -1.67
CA PRO A 52 -2.22 12.06 -1.31
C PRO A 52 -3.38 11.32 -1.98
N ILE A 53 -3.10 10.48 -2.99
CA ILE A 53 -4.09 9.75 -3.78
C ILE A 53 -3.84 8.24 -3.75
N LEU A 54 -4.92 7.47 -3.86
CA LEU A 54 -4.85 6.02 -3.95
C LEU A 54 -4.46 5.58 -5.36
N LEU A 55 -3.43 4.73 -5.45
CA LEU A 55 -2.97 4.12 -6.70
C LEU A 55 -3.71 2.81 -6.99
N ASP A 56 -3.72 2.38 -8.25
CA ASP A 56 -4.38 1.14 -8.66
C ASP A 56 -3.54 -0.08 -8.25
N ALA A 57 -4.09 -0.95 -7.41
CA ALA A 57 -3.44 -2.19 -6.98
C ALA A 57 -3.18 -3.20 -8.12
N TYR A 58 -3.70 -2.97 -9.33
CA TYR A 58 -3.40 -3.76 -10.52
C TYR A 58 -2.48 -3.06 -11.53
N SER A 59 -2.03 -1.83 -11.24
CA SER A 59 -1.04 -1.12 -12.06
C SER A 59 0.36 -1.68 -11.79
N ILE A 60 0.79 -2.64 -12.63
CA ILE A 60 2.13 -3.23 -12.55
C ILE A 60 3.21 -2.16 -12.68
N GLU A 61 2.98 -1.16 -13.53
CA GLU A 61 3.92 -0.05 -13.70
C GLU A 61 4.13 0.73 -12.40
N ASP A 62 3.06 1.02 -11.65
CA ASP A 62 3.16 1.75 -10.38
C ASP A 62 3.71 0.90 -9.25
N LEU A 63 3.34 -0.39 -9.22
CA LEU A 63 3.89 -1.35 -8.26
C LEU A 63 5.39 -1.55 -8.46
N ALA A 64 5.86 -1.66 -9.71
CA ALA A 64 7.28 -1.82 -10.04
C ALA A 64 8.15 -0.60 -9.68
N LYS A 65 7.54 0.58 -9.44
CA LYS A 65 8.24 1.78 -8.95
C LYS A 65 8.55 1.71 -7.45
N MET A 66 7.97 0.77 -6.71
CA MET A 66 8.16 0.61 -5.27
C MET A 66 9.44 -0.17 -4.96
N ASP A 67 10.17 0.23 -3.92
CA ASP A 67 11.30 -0.56 -3.42
C ASP A 67 10.82 -1.81 -2.65
N ILE A 68 9.68 -1.69 -1.98
CA ILE A 68 9.08 -2.71 -1.12
C ILE A 68 7.56 -2.67 -1.32
N ILE A 69 6.91 -3.85 -1.38
CA ILE A 69 5.45 -3.97 -1.37
C ILE A 69 5.02 -4.80 -0.17
N ILE A 70 4.10 -4.27 0.64
CA ILE A 70 3.45 -4.96 1.75
C ILE A 70 2.00 -5.23 1.34
N SER A 71 1.59 -6.50 1.31
CA SER A 71 0.22 -6.88 0.92
C SER A 71 -0.51 -7.59 2.06
N CYS A 72 -1.69 -7.07 2.39
CA CYS A 72 -2.69 -7.72 3.24
C CYS A 72 -3.97 -8.05 2.45
N GLN A 73 -3.92 -8.05 1.12
CA GLN A 73 -5.10 -8.21 0.26
C GLN A 73 -5.59 -9.66 0.15
N GLY A 74 -4.68 -10.64 0.28
CA GLY A 74 -5.00 -12.07 0.27
C GLY A 74 -4.32 -12.86 -0.86
N GLY A 75 -4.50 -14.18 -0.82
CA GLY A 75 -3.83 -15.13 -1.72
C GLY A 75 -4.15 -14.94 -3.20
N ASP A 76 -5.42 -14.75 -3.54
CA ASP A 76 -5.87 -14.57 -4.93
C ASP A 76 -5.22 -13.34 -5.59
N TYR A 77 -5.09 -12.25 -4.83
CA TYR A 77 -4.40 -11.06 -5.30
C TYR A 77 -2.92 -11.33 -5.55
N THR A 78 -2.23 -11.97 -4.59
CA THR A 78 -0.82 -12.31 -4.73
C THR A 78 -0.56 -13.23 -5.92
N GLN A 79 -1.36 -14.30 -6.10
CA GLN A 79 -1.21 -15.22 -7.23
C GLN A 79 -1.41 -14.52 -8.58
N LYS A 80 -2.27 -13.51 -8.64
CA LYS A 80 -2.53 -12.76 -9.86
C LYS A 80 -1.45 -11.71 -10.17
N VAL A 81 -0.98 -10.98 -9.16
CA VAL A 81 -0.13 -9.80 -9.36
C VAL A 81 1.36 -10.11 -9.25
N TYR A 82 1.76 -10.93 -8.29
CA TYR A 82 3.18 -11.21 -8.05
C TYR A 82 3.93 -11.78 -9.26
N PRO A 83 3.36 -12.69 -10.08
CA PRO A 83 4.05 -13.19 -11.27
C PRO A 83 4.29 -12.16 -12.39
N LEU A 84 3.69 -10.98 -12.28
CA LEU A 84 3.78 -9.90 -13.27
C LEU A 84 4.80 -8.81 -12.87
N LEU A 85 5.39 -8.91 -11.67
CA LEU A 85 6.38 -7.98 -11.11
C LEU A 85 7.81 -8.50 -11.33
#